data_AF-M1EMH5-F1
#
_entry.id   AF-M1EMH5-F1
#
_cell.length_a   1.000
_cell.length_b   1.000
_cell.length_c   1.000
_cell.angle_alpha   90.00
_cell.angle_beta   90.00
_cell.angle_gamma   90.00
#
_symmetry.space_group_name_H-M   'P 1'
#
loop_
_entity.id
_entity.type
_entity.pdbx_description
1 polymer ?
#
loop_
_entity_poly.entity_id
_entity_poly.type
_entity_poly.pdbx_seq_one_letter_code
_entity_poly.pdbx_strand_id
1 'polypeptide(L)'
;FGEVAGVLLVGVIDELHYTAKGELELAELKTRRRPMLPLEAQKKKDCFQVSLYKYIFDAMVQGKVTSTSLIYHTKLCPDKPLGPSVLKHARQGGFSVKSLGDLMELVFLSLTLSDLPVIDILKIDYIHQETATVLGTEMVAFEENEVKSKVQHYMAYWMGHREPQGVDVEEAWKCRTCSYADICEWRKGGGMPSSIPEHQAK
;
A
#
# COMPACT_ATOMS: atom_id res chain seq x y z
N PHE A 1 -5.10 -3.49 -5.08
CA PHE A 1 -5.62 -4.64 -4.31
C PHE A 1 -4.62 -5.76 -4.41
N GLY A 2 -4.32 -6.46 -3.32
CA GLY A 2 -3.44 -7.64 -3.39
C GLY A 2 -3.43 -8.39 -2.06
N GLU A 3 -3.31 -9.71 -2.13
CA GLU A 3 -3.07 -10.52 -0.93
C GLU A 3 -1.57 -10.51 -0.62
N VAL A 4 -1.21 -10.07 0.58
CA VAL A 4 0.17 -10.08 1.04
C VAL A 4 0.20 -10.58 2.47
N ALA A 5 1.00 -11.62 2.75
CA ALA A 5 1.08 -12.25 4.07
C ALA A 5 -0.28 -12.70 4.65
N GLY A 6 -1.19 -13.21 3.80
CA GLY A 6 -2.50 -13.71 4.23
C GLY A 6 -3.51 -12.62 4.58
N VAL A 7 -3.26 -11.37 4.17
CA VAL A 7 -4.16 -10.24 4.37
C VAL A 7 -4.41 -9.51 3.05
N LEU A 8 -5.66 -9.09 2.84
CA LEU A 8 -6.03 -8.30 1.68
C LEU A 8 -5.65 -6.82 1.90
N LEU A 9 -4.72 -6.33 1.11
CA LEU A 9 -4.31 -4.92 1.10
C LEU A 9 -5.03 -4.15 -0.01
N VAL A 10 -5.49 -2.96 0.34
CA VAL A 10 -6.16 -2.02 -0.57
C VAL A 10 -5.45 -0.67 -0.47
N GLY A 11 -5.23 -0.05 -1.62
CA GLY A 11 -4.60 1.26 -1.76
C GLY A 11 -5.03 1.90 -3.06
N VAL A 12 -4.78 3.21 -3.19
CA VAL A 12 -5.09 4.01 -4.36
C VAL A 12 -3.77 4.55 -4.89
N ILE A 13 -3.49 4.27 -6.16
CA ILE A 13 -2.36 4.85 -6.88
C ILE A 13 -2.84 6.18 -7.46
N ASP A 14 -2.09 7.25 -7.21
CA ASP A 14 -2.44 8.59 -7.69
C ASP A 14 -2.42 8.67 -9.22
N GLU A 15 -1.31 8.25 -9.83
CA GLU A 15 -1.14 8.32 -11.28
C GLU A 15 -0.34 7.14 -11.84
N LEU A 16 -0.82 6.61 -12.97
CA LEU A 16 -0.10 5.69 -13.86
C LEU A 16 -0.13 6.27 -15.27
N HIS A 17 1.01 6.40 -15.91
CA HIS A 17 1.11 6.84 -17.30
C HIS A 17 2.30 6.20 -18.02
N TYR A 18 2.28 6.25 -19.35
CA TYR A 18 3.40 5.81 -20.16
C TYR A 18 4.38 6.97 -20.42
N THR A 19 5.66 6.74 -20.19
CA THR A 19 6.70 7.70 -20.58
C THR A 19 6.82 7.78 -22.10
N ALA A 20 7.55 8.79 -22.61
CA ALA A 20 7.86 8.89 -24.04
C ALA A 20 8.61 7.67 -24.62
N LYS A 21 9.20 6.83 -23.76
CA LYS A 21 9.88 5.58 -24.14
C LYS A 21 8.96 4.35 -24.11
N GLY A 22 7.71 4.51 -23.68
CA GLY A 22 6.75 3.42 -23.54
C GLY A 22 6.87 2.64 -22.22
N GLU A 23 7.63 3.16 -21.24
CA GLU A 23 7.75 2.57 -19.90
C GLU A 23 6.52 2.96 -19.06
N LEU A 24 5.95 2.02 -18.30
CA LEU A 24 4.85 2.32 -17.38
C LEU A 24 5.42 2.94 -16.09
N GLU A 25 5.11 4.21 -15.85
CA GLU A 25 5.53 4.96 -14.67
C GLU A 25 4.39 5.08 -13.66
N LEU A 26 4.69 4.74 -12.41
CA LEU A 26 3.88 5.12 -11.25
C LEU A 26 4.44 6.42 -10.67
N ALA A 27 3.61 7.46 -10.69
CA ALA A 27 3.93 8.76 -10.11
C ALA A 27 3.05 9.01 -8.88
N GLU A 28 3.68 9.14 -7.71
CA GLU A 28 3.02 9.45 -6.44
C GLU A 28 3.23 10.92 -6.09
N LEU A 29 2.17 11.61 -5.66
CA LEU A 29 2.23 13.01 -5.30
C LEU A 29 2.21 13.21 -3.78
N LYS A 30 3.24 13.86 -3.23
CA LYS A 30 3.31 14.22 -1.82
C LYS A 30 3.27 15.73 -1.63
N THR A 31 2.21 16.21 -0.98
CA THR A 31 2.06 17.64 -0.67
C THR A 31 2.80 18.03 0.60
N ARG A 32 3.36 19.24 0.60
CA ARG A 32 4.16 19.80 1.69
C ARG A 32 3.62 21.15 2.10
N ARG A 33 3.41 21.33 3.41
CA ARG A 33 3.03 22.62 4.01
C ARG A 33 4.16 23.62 4.06
N ARG A 34 5.39 23.13 4.22
CA ARG A 34 6.60 23.95 4.20
C ARG A 34 7.26 23.75 2.83
N PRO A 35 7.85 24.79 2.23
CA PRO A 35 8.53 24.70 0.93
C PRO A 35 9.91 24.03 1.07
N MET A 36 9.93 22.83 1.66
CA MET A 36 11.13 22.04 1.92
C MET A 36 10.82 20.56 1.74
N LEU A 37 11.81 19.83 1.25
CA LEU A 37 11.77 18.38 1.13
C LEU A 37 11.52 17.69 2.49
N PRO A 38 10.97 16.46 2.47
CA PRO A 38 10.87 15.64 3.67
C PRO A 38 12.24 15.31 4.26
N LEU A 39 12.24 15.04 5.56
CA LEU A 39 13.35 14.35 6.20
C LEU A 39 13.42 12.89 5.69
N GLU A 40 14.60 12.30 5.75
CA GLU A 40 14.85 10.94 5.24
C GLU A 40 13.91 9.89 5.83
N ALA A 41 13.53 9.99 7.11
CA ALA A 41 12.56 9.07 7.70
C ALA A 41 11.17 9.13 7.03
N GLN A 42 10.73 10.33 6.64
CA GLN A 42 9.48 10.49 5.90
C GLN A 42 9.60 9.92 4.48
N LYS A 43 10.72 10.18 3.80
CA LYS A 43 11.00 9.60 2.48
C LYS A 43 11.00 8.09 2.52
N LYS A 44 11.62 7.45 3.51
CA LYS A 44 11.63 5.97 3.67
C LYS A 44 10.20 5.39 3.69
N LYS A 45 9.27 6.02 4.40
CA LYS A 45 7.86 5.64 4.42
C LYS A 45 7.21 5.82 3.04
N ASP A 46 7.46 6.95 2.38
CA ASP A 46 6.90 7.24 1.06
C ASP A 46 7.45 6.26 -0.01
N CYS A 47 8.75 5.95 0.01
CA CYS A 47 9.39 4.93 -0.83
C CYS A 47 8.79 3.54 -0.59
N PHE A 48 8.53 3.18 0.66
CA PHE A 48 7.87 1.90 0.98
C PHE A 48 6.44 1.84 0.44
N GLN A 49 5.68 2.94 0.53
CA GLN A 49 4.32 3.01 -0.01
C GLN A 49 4.29 2.74 -1.53
N VAL A 50 5.11 3.46 -2.31
CA VAL A 50 5.13 3.28 -3.78
C VAL A 50 5.67 1.92 -4.20
N SER A 51 6.64 1.38 -3.45
CA SER A 51 7.15 0.03 -3.68
C SER A 51 6.08 -1.04 -3.39
N LEU A 52 5.29 -0.84 -2.34
CA LEU A 52 4.15 -1.71 -2.03
C LEU A 52 3.06 -1.61 -3.11
N TYR A 53 2.79 -0.41 -3.64
CA TYR A 53 1.86 -0.21 -4.75
C TYR A 53 2.30 -0.96 -6.01
N LYS A 54 3.58 -0.86 -6.39
CA LYS A 54 4.12 -1.66 -7.49
C LYS A 54 3.98 -3.16 -7.23
N TYR A 55 4.36 -3.62 -6.03
CA TYR A 55 4.25 -5.04 -5.67
C TYR A 55 2.83 -5.59 -5.86
N ILE A 56 1.80 -4.87 -5.37
CA ILE A 56 0.41 -5.31 -5.50
C ILE A 56 -0.15 -5.14 -6.92
N PHE A 57 0.26 -4.08 -7.63
CA PHE A 57 -0.18 -3.85 -9.01
C PHE A 57 0.39 -4.90 -9.95
N ASP A 58 1.70 -5.15 -9.88
CA ASP A 58 2.37 -6.16 -10.70
C ASP A 58 1.78 -7.55 -10.45
N ALA A 59 1.50 -7.90 -9.19
CA ALA A 59 0.83 -9.15 -8.86
C ALA A 59 -0.57 -9.25 -9.49
N MET A 60 -1.30 -8.14 -9.59
CA MET A 60 -2.63 -8.10 -10.19
C MET A 60 -2.58 -8.30 -11.70
N VAL A 61 -1.74 -7.56 -12.42
CA VAL A 61 -1.61 -7.67 -13.89
C VAL A 61 -0.98 -9.00 -14.31
N GLN A 62 -0.16 -9.61 -13.46
CA GLN A 62 0.38 -10.96 -13.66
C GLN A 62 -0.61 -12.08 -13.29
N GLY A 63 -1.85 -11.76 -12.91
CA GLY A 63 -2.87 -12.77 -12.57
C GLY A 63 -2.64 -13.53 -11.26
N LYS A 64 -1.79 -13.03 -10.37
CA LYS A 64 -1.55 -13.63 -9.03
C LYS A 64 -2.70 -13.37 -8.06
N VAL A 65 -3.52 -12.34 -8.31
CA VAL A 65 -4.74 -12.07 -7.54
C VAL A 65 -5.90 -12.85 -8.15
N THR A 66 -6.51 -13.75 -7.37
CA THR A 66 -7.59 -14.63 -7.82
C THR A 66 -8.93 -14.26 -7.19
N SER A 67 -10.03 -14.64 -7.85
CA SER A 67 -11.37 -14.49 -7.29
C SER A 67 -11.52 -15.22 -5.94
N THR A 68 -10.91 -16.39 -5.82
CA THR A 68 -10.95 -17.22 -4.60
C THR A 68 -10.34 -16.50 -3.41
N SER A 69 -9.19 -15.84 -3.59
CA SER A 69 -8.54 -15.02 -2.54
C SER A 69 -9.44 -13.86 -2.11
N LEU A 70 -10.02 -13.12 -3.07
CA LEU A 70 -10.92 -12.01 -2.77
C LEU A 70 -12.19 -12.46 -2.02
N ILE A 71 -12.81 -13.57 -2.42
CA ILE A 71 -13.97 -14.13 -1.73
C ILE A 71 -13.59 -14.53 -0.30
N TYR A 72 -12.44 -15.18 -0.13
CA TYR A 72 -11.94 -15.59 1.18
C TYR A 72 -11.78 -14.40 2.13
N HIS A 73 -11.27 -13.26 1.66
CA HIS A 73 -11.07 -12.07 2.49
C HIS A 73 -12.32 -11.21 2.69
N THR A 74 -13.16 -11.06 1.66
CA THR A 74 -14.37 -10.23 1.74
C THR A 74 -15.49 -10.89 2.55
N LYS A 75 -15.49 -12.23 2.65
CA LYS A 75 -16.57 -13.03 3.27
C LYS A 75 -17.94 -12.75 2.65
N LEU A 76 -17.98 -12.27 1.41
CA LEU A 76 -19.20 -12.01 0.65
C LEU A 76 -19.61 -13.25 -0.15
N CYS A 77 -20.91 -13.35 -0.45
CA CYS A 77 -21.43 -14.36 -1.36
C CYS A 77 -21.41 -13.79 -2.80
N PRO A 78 -20.56 -14.30 -3.71
CA PRO A 78 -20.41 -13.72 -5.04
C PRO A 78 -21.68 -13.80 -5.87
N ASP A 79 -22.49 -14.84 -5.70
CA ASP A 79 -23.70 -15.12 -6.50
C ASP A 79 -24.93 -14.34 -6.05
N LYS A 80 -24.86 -13.62 -4.92
CA LYS A 80 -26.00 -12.84 -4.44
C LYS A 80 -26.29 -11.69 -5.42
N PRO A 81 -27.56 -11.46 -5.78
CA PRO A 81 -27.93 -10.33 -6.61
C PRO A 81 -27.49 -8.99 -6.01
N LEU A 82 -26.89 -8.15 -6.83
CA LEU A 82 -26.53 -6.78 -6.47
C LEU A 82 -27.79 -5.94 -6.25
N GLY A 83 -27.69 -4.95 -5.37
CA GLY A 83 -28.78 -4.01 -5.09
C GLY A 83 -29.15 -3.16 -6.32
N PRO A 84 -30.41 -2.68 -6.44
CA PRO A 84 -30.88 -1.92 -7.60
C PRO A 84 -30.04 -0.66 -7.91
N SER A 85 -29.50 0.00 -6.88
CA SER A 85 -28.62 1.18 -7.04
C SER A 85 -27.31 0.82 -7.74
N VAL A 86 -26.69 -0.29 -7.35
CA VAL A 86 -25.44 -0.79 -7.93
C VAL A 86 -25.68 -1.23 -9.38
N LEU A 87 -26.77 -1.95 -9.64
CA LEU A 87 -27.16 -2.37 -10.99
C LEU A 87 -27.40 -1.17 -11.92
N LYS A 88 -28.06 -0.12 -11.41
CA LYS A 88 -28.28 1.12 -12.16
C LYS A 88 -26.96 1.81 -12.50
N HIS A 89 -26.05 1.89 -11.53
CA HIS A 89 -24.74 2.50 -11.75
C HIS A 89 -23.90 1.71 -12.76
N ALA A 90 -23.87 0.37 -12.66
CA ALA A 90 -23.18 -0.49 -13.61
C ALA A 90 -23.69 -0.29 -15.04
N ARG A 91 -25.02 -0.22 -15.23
CA ARG A 91 -25.62 0.06 -16.54
C ARG A 91 -25.26 1.43 -17.08
N GLN A 92 -25.20 2.46 -16.23
CA GLN A 92 -24.75 3.80 -16.63
C GLN A 92 -23.27 3.80 -17.06
N GLY A 93 -22.45 2.94 -16.47
CA GLY A 93 -21.07 2.69 -16.88
C GLY A 93 -20.91 1.80 -18.12
N GLY A 94 -22.00 1.30 -18.71
CA GLY A 94 -21.97 0.43 -19.89
C GLY A 94 -21.83 -1.06 -19.59
N PHE A 95 -21.99 -1.48 -18.34
CA PHE A 95 -21.83 -2.87 -17.92
C PHE A 95 -23.17 -3.53 -17.54
N SER A 96 -23.33 -4.80 -17.91
CA SER A 96 -24.47 -5.62 -17.50
C SER A 96 -24.00 -6.73 -16.57
N VAL A 97 -24.17 -6.50 -15.27
CA VAL A 97 -23.82 -7.45 -14.20
C VAL A 97 -25.04 -7.71 -13.32
N LYS A 98 -25.11 -8.87 -12.69
CA LYS A 98 -26.15 -9.27 -11.75
C LYS A 98 -25.59 -9.49 -10.35
N SER A 99 -24.34 -9.92 -10.25
CA SER A 99 -23.72 -10.41 -9.02
C SER A 99 -22.33 -9.79 -8.80
N LEU A 100 -21.76 -9.97 -7.60
CA LEU A 100 -20.36 -9.61 -7.35
C LEU A 100 -19.42 -10.51 -8.17
N GLY A 101 -19.79 -11.78 -8.36
CA GLY A 101 -19.05 -12.71 -9.23
C GLY A 101 -18.89 -12.15 -10.64
N ASP A 102 -19.98 -11.66 -11.25
CA ASP A 102 -19.96 -11.09 -12.61
C ASP A 102 -19.02 -9.86 -12.69
N LEU A 103 -19.01 -9.02 -11.64
CA LEU A 103 -18.10 -7.87 -11.56
C LEU A 103 -16.64 -8.32 -11.48
N MET A 104 -16.35 -9.34 -10.67
CA MET A 104 -15.00 -9.86 -10.52
C MET A 104 -14.49 -10.48 -11.82
N GLU A 105 -15.31 -11.29 -12.50
CA GLU A 105 -14.99 -11.86 -13.81
C GLU A 105 -14.69 -10.77 -14.84
N LEU A 106 -15.52 -9.73 -14.91
CA LEU A 106 -15.33 -8.62 -15.83
C LEU A 106 -14.01 -7.88 -15.57
N VAL A 107 -13.67 -7.63 -14.31
CA VAL A 107 -12.42 -6.97 -13.92
C VAL A 107 -11.22 -7.84 -14.29
N PHE A 108 -11.24 -9.14 -13.97
CA PHE A 108 -10.13 -10.05 -14.30
C PHE A 108 -9.97 -10.24 -15.81
N LEU A 109 -11.07 -10.31 -16.55
CA LEU A 109 -11.05 -10.35 -18.00
C LEU A 109 -10.43 -9.06 -18.55
N SER A 110 -10.85 -7.90 -18.05
CA SER A 110 -10.25 -6.61 -18.43
C SER A 110 -8.75 -6.59 -18.18
N LEU A 111 -8.29 -7.02 -17.00
CA LEU A 111 -6.86 -7.08 -16.67
C LEU A 111 -6.09 -8.01 -17.63
N THR A 112 -6.66 -9.18 -17.93
CA THR A 112 -6.03 -10.18 -18.82
C THR A 112 -5.95 -9.70 -20.26
N LEU A 113 -6.95 -8.94 -20.73
CA LEU A 113 -7.04 -8.48 -22.12
C LEU A 113 -6.42 -7.09 -22.36
N SER A 114 -6.04 -6.35 -21.32
CA SER A 114 -5.55 -4.97 -21.49
C SER A 114 -4.06 -4.88 -21.82
N ASP A 115 -3.36 -6.01 -22.00
CA ASP A 115 -1.91 -6.10 -22.22
C ASP A 115 -1.10 -5.16 -21.30
N LEU A 116 -1.56 -4.99 -20.05
CA LEU A 116 -0.95 -4.06 -19.10
C LEU A 116 0.40 -4.63 -18.65
N PRO A 117 1.51 -3.90 -18.85
CA PRO A 117 2.80 -4.33 -18.36
C PRO A 117 2.88 -4.17 -16.83
N VAL A 118 3.92 -4.74 -16.25
CA VAL A 118 4.35 -4.37 -14.89
C VAL A 118 4.83 -2.91 -14.88
N ILE A 119 4.87 -2.30 -13.70
CA ILE A 119 5.39 -0.94 -13.57
C ILE A 119 6.91 -0.95 -13.78
N ASP A 120 7.43 -0.12 -14.66
CA ASP A 120 8.87 -0.02 -14.91
C ASP A 120 9.53 0.99 -13.97
N ILE A 121 8.83 2.11 -13.70
CA ILE A 121 9.40 3.27 -13.02
C ILE A 121 8.56 3.64 -11.80
N LEU A 122 9.23 3.88 -10.68
CA LEU A 122 8.64 4.44 -9.46
C LEU A 122 9.18 5.85 -9.22
N LYS A 123 8.27 6.82 -9.14
CA LYS A 123 8.59 8.23 -8.94
C LYS A 123 7.73 8.84 -7.83
N ILE A 124 8.35 9.69 -7.02
CA ILE A 124 7.64 10.50 -6.02
C ILE A 124 7.94 11.97 -6.28
N ASP A 125 6.89 12.77 -6.48
CA ASP A 125 6.99 14.21 -6.60
C ASP A 125 6.55 14.89 -5.30
N TYR A 126 7.44 15.71 -4.73
CA TYR A 126 7.12 16.54 -3.58
C TYR A 126 6.75 17.94 -4.06
N ILE A 127 5.52 18.38 -3.77
CA ILE A 127 5.05 19.72 -4.17
C ILE A 127 4.68 20.57 -2.96
N HIS A 128 4.89 21.87 -3.07
CA HIS A 128 4.37 22.82 -2.10
C HIS A 128 2.86 22.98 -2.32
N GLN A 129 2.08 22.76 -1.26
CA GLN A 129 0.63 22.62 -1.38
C GLN A 129 -0.09 23.90 -1.83
N GLU A 130 0.46 25.10 -1.54
CA GLU A 130 -0.20 26.38 -1.86
C GLU A 130 0.19 26.90 -3.24
N THR A 131 1.45 26.73 -3.63
CA THR A 131 1.99 27.30 -4.87
C THR A 131 2.10 26.28 -6.00
N ALA A 132 1.79 25.01 -5.73
CA ALA A 132 2.00 23.87 -6.63
C ALA A 132 3.44 23.74 -7.15
N THR A 133 4.40 24.39 -6.49
CA THR A 133 5.80 24.38 -6.91
C THR A 133 6.42 23.02 -6.58
N VAL A 134 7.09 22.41 -7.54
CA VAL A 134 7.87 21.18 -7.33
C VAL A 134 9.06 21.50 -6.43
N LEU A 135 9.12 20.83 -5.28
CA LEU A 135 10.21 20.92 -4.31
C LEU A 135 11.32 19.92 -4.61
N GLY A 136 10.97 18.80 -5.24
CA GLY A 136 11.91 17.82 -5.75
C GLY A 136 11.21 16.51 -6.12
N THR A 137 11.94 15.70 -6.86
CA THR A 137 11.50 14.41 -7.37
C THR A 137 12.47 13.33 -6.90
N GLU A 138 11.94 12.20 -6.47
CA GLU A 138 12.71 11.05 -6.01
C GLU A 138 12.38 9.83 -6.88
N MET A 139 13.42 9.20 -7.44
CA MET A 139 13.30 7.93 -8.15
C MET A 139 13.50 6.79 -7.15
N VAL A 140 12.61 5.81 -7.14
CA VAL A 140 12.65 4.72 -6.15
C VAL A 140 13.10 3.43 -6.82
N ALA A 141 14.17 2.84 -6.30
CA ALA A 141 14.59 1.49 -6.68
C ALA A 141 13.65 0.47 -6.03
N PHE A 142 13.15 -0.47 -6.82
CA PHE A 142 12.25 -1.51 -6.34
C PHE A 142 13.02 -2.79 -6.00
N GLU A 143 12.96 -3.20 -4.74
CA GLU A 143 13.52 -4.47 -4.25
C GLU A 143 12.43 -5.33 -3.62
N GLU A 144 11.98 -6.36 -4.34
CA GLU A 144 10.81 -7.17 -3.94
C GLU A 144 10.98 -7.81 -2.55
N ASN A 145 12.18 -8.31 -2.25
CA ASN A 145 12.47 -8.95 -0.96
C ASN A 145 12.41 -7.97 0.21
N GLU A 146 12.84 -6.72 0.01
CA GLU A 146 12.73 -5.68 1.03
C GLU A 146 11.27 -5.31 1.32
N VAL A 147 10.46 -5.18 0.27
CA VAL A 147 9.01 -4.91 0.41
C VAL A 147 8.34 -6.05 1.16
N LYS A 148 8.59 -7.30 0.74
CA LYS A 148 8.04 -8.49 1.41
C LYS A 148 8.44 -8.56 2.89
N SER A 149 9.72 -8.38 3.19
CA SER A 149 10.23 -8.40 4.57
C SER A 149 9.57 -7.32 5.44
N LYS A 150 9.47 -6.08 4.94
CA LYS A 150 8.79 -4.98 5.65
C LYS A 150 7.30 -5.26 5.86
N VAL A 151 6.60 -5.76 4.83
CA VAL A 151 5.18 -6.13 4.99
C VAL A 151 5.02 -7.22 6.04
N GLN A 152 5.82 -8.28 5.99
CA GLN A 152 5.79 -9.35 6.99
C GLN A 152 6.04 -8.82 8.41
N HIS A 153 7.02 -7.94 8.58
CA HIS A 153 7.32 -7.31 9.87
C HIS A 153 6.13 -6.51 10.43
N TYR A 154 5.46 -5.71 9.59
CA TYR A 154 4.27 -4.95 10.00
C TYR A 154 3.07 -5.86 10.25
N MET A 155 2.83 -6.84 9.38
CA MET A 155 1.70 -7.76 9.52
C MET A 155 1.85 -8.66 10.75
N ALA A 156 3.06 -9.05 11.13
CA ALA A 156 3.30 -9.79 12.37
C ALA A 156 2.79 -9.01 13.60
N TYR A 157 2.95 -7.69 13.63
CA TYR A 157 2.36 -6.87 14.69
C TYR A 157 0.83 -6.84 14.61
N TRP A 158 0.27 -6.54 13.44
CA TRP A 158 -1.19 -6.43 13.27
C TRP A 158 -1.94 -7.74 13.49
N MET A 159 -1.30 -8.88 13.27
CA MET A 159 -1.85 -10.21 13.53
C MET A 159 -1.58 -10.71 14.96
N GLY A 160 -0.88 -9.95 15.80
CA GLY A 160 -0.56 -10.34 17.17
C GLY A 160 0.56 -11.38 17.29
N HIS A 161 1.34 -11.60 16.24
CA HIS A 161 2.52 -12.49 16.24
C HIS A 161 3.80 -11.78 16.73
N ARG A 162 3.76 -10.46 16.97
CA ARG A 162 4.89 -9.66 17.42
C ARG A 162 4.40 -8.56 18.38
N GLU A 163 5.14 -8.37 19.48
CA GLU A 163 4.94 -7.26 20.42
C GLU A 163 5.18 -5.88 19.76
N PRO A 164 4.53 -4.80 20.24
CA PRO A 164 4.83 -3.44 19.79
C PRO A 164 6.30 -3.11 20.02
N GLN A 165 6.91 -2.46 19.04
CA GLN A 165 8.29 -1.95 19.14
C GLN A 165 8.26 -0.44 19.04
N GLY A 166 9.24 0.20 19.69
CA GLY A 166 9.46 1.63 19.51
C GLY A 166 9.76 1.98 18.06
N VAL A 167 9.49 3.24 17.70
CA VAL A 167 9.90 3.77 16.41
C VAL A 167 11.42 3.98 16.38
N ASP A 168 12.00 4.05 15.18
CA ASP A 168 13.38 4.50 15.04
C ASP A 168 13.55 5.90 15.65
N VAL A 169 14.76 6.25 16.11
CA VAL A 169 15.03 7.51 16.80
C VAL A 169 14.68 8.72 15.92
N GLU A 170 14.88 8.61 14.61
CA GLU A 170 14.54 9.63 13.60
C GLU A 170 13.03 9.81 13.44
N GLU A 171 12.24 8.84 13.88
CA GLU A 171 10.77 8.87 13.88
C GLU A 171 10.16 9.20 15.24
N ALA A 172 10.99 9.41 16.27
CA ALA A 172 10.54 9.74 17.64
C ALA A 172 9.70 11.02 17.71
N TRP A 173 9.74 11.88 16.69
CA TRP A 173 8.83 13.03 16.56
C TRP A 173 7.35 12.61 16.56
N LYS A 174 7.01 11.41 16.06
CA LYS A 174 5.65 10.84 16.11
C LYS A 174 5.16 10.63 17.55
N CYS A 175 6.07 10.41 18.49
CA CYS A 175 5.72 10.25 19.90
C CYS A 175 5.15 11.54 20.52
N ARG A 176 5.41 12.72 19.93
CA ARG A 176 4.90 14.01 20.41
C ARG A 176 3.37 14.14 20.30
N THR A 177 2.77 13.35 19.41
CA THR A 177 1.31 13.33 19.17
C THR A 177 0.71 11.94 19.43
N CYS A 178 1.46 11.04 20.06
CA CYS A 178 1.01 9.67 20.31
C CYS A 178 0.09 9.63 21.54
N SER A 179 -1.12 9.10 21.38
CA SER A 179 -2.11 8.96 22.47
C SER A 179 -1.66 8.05 23.62
N TYR A 180 -0.63 7.23 23.39
CA TYR A 180 -0.09 6.29 24.37
C TYR A 180 1.25 6.75 24.97
N ALA A 181 1.66 8.00 24.73
CA ALA A 181 2.98 8.49 25.08
C ALA A 181 3.29 8.44 26.59
N ASP A 182 2.27 8.45 27.46
CA ASP A 182 2.44 8.41 28.92
C ASP A 182 2.68 6.98 29.46
N ILE A 183 2.21 5.97 28.75
CA ILE A 183 2.37 4.54 29.10
C ILE A 183 3.40 3.82 28.21
N CYS A 184 4.09 4.55 27.33
CA CYS A 184 5.05 3.97 26.39
C CYS A 184 6.38 3.64 27.07
N GLU A 185 6.63 2.35 27.31
CA GLU A 185 7.87 1.88 27.96
C GLU A 185 9.13 2.19 27.15
N TRP A 186 9.08 2.13 25.81
CA TRP A 186 10.20 2.54 24.96
C TRP A 186 10.61 4.00 25.18
N ARG A 187 9.62 4.90 25.36
CA ARG A 187 9.87 6.31 25.63
C ARG A 187 10.44 6.51 27.05
N LYS A 188 9.90 5.81 28.05
CA LYS A 188 10.40 5.84 29.44
C LYS A 188 11.83 5.31 29.52
N GLY A 189 12.16 4.29 28.72
CA GLY A 189 13.49 3.68 28.61
C GLY A 189 14.50 4.48 27.76
N GLY A 190 14.19 5.73 27.39
CA GLY A 190 15.14 6.60 26.67
C GLY A 190 15.32 6.26 25.19
N GLY A 191 14.39 5.51 24.58
CA GLY A 191 14.43 5.18 23.16
C GLY A 191 15.37 4.03 22.79
N MET A 192 15.89 3.30 23.78
CA MET A 192 16.70 2.10 23.53
C MET A 192 15.80 0.93 23.10
N PRO A 193 16.20 0.13 22.09
CA PRO A 193 15.52 -1.13 21.80
C PRO A 193 15.53 -2.00 23.05
N SER A 194 14.37 -2.47 23.49
CA SER A 194 14.28 -3.45 24.58
C SER A 194 15.10 -4.66 24.18
N SER A 195 16.12 -5.02 24.95
CA SER A 195 16.82 -6.29 24.79
C SER A 195 15.78 -7.41 24.88
N ILE A 196 15.65 -8.18 23.80
CA ILE A 196 14.82 -9.38 23.79
C ILE A 196 15.36 -10.28 24.91
N PRO A 197 14.56 -10.65 25.93
CA PRO A 197 14.98 -11.71 26.83
C PRO A 197 15.06 -12.98 25.99
N GLU A 198 16.24 -13.59 25.91
CA GLU A 198 16.39 -14.94 25.36
C GLU A 198 15.39 -15.84 26.09
N HIS A 199 14.35 -16.29 25.37
CA HIS A 199 13.53 -17.39 25.83
C HIS A 199 14.42 -18.63 25.83
N GLN A 200 14.99 -18.93 27.00
CA GLN A 200 15.63 -20.22 27.24
C GLN A 200 14.57 -21.31 27.05
N ALA A 201 14.70 -22.06 25.97
CA ALA A 201 13.99 -23.31 25.78
C ALA A 201 14.43 -24.28 26.89
N LYS A 202 13.48 -24.73 27.70
CA LYS A 202 13.57 -25.95 28.51
C LYS A 202 12.70 -27.01 27.87
#